data_AF-A0A7Y8IGY5-F1
#
_entry.id   AF-A0A7Y8IGY5-F1
#
_cell.length_a   1.000
_cell.length_b   1.000
_cell.length_c   1.000
_cell.angle_alpha   90.00
_cell.angle_beta   90.00
_cell.angle_gamma   90.00
#
_symmetry.space_group_name_H-M   'P 1'
#
loop_
_entity.id
_entity.type
_entity.pdbx_description
1 polymer ?
#
loop_
_entity_poly.entity_id
_entity_poly.type
_entity_poly.pdbx_seq_one_letter_code
_entity_poly.pdbx_strand_id
1 'polypeptide(L)'
;MRELYQKYPSYHTVLYGMGVCCALQDKFEEAIEFFRKAVNVFPYLTEAHFNMAMAYIQLGDIAGVVKSFREVIRIGGREELVDEARKRLGDLEKMVNELKGFSLDTMSTIVKSMPEPSQPWRGGNSHRQ
;
A
#
# COMPACT_ATOMS: atom_id res chain seq x y z
N MET A 1 3.20 19.00 -9.10
CA MET A 1 2.07 18.04 -8.92
C MET A 1 0.72 18.74 -8.70
N ARG A 2 0.59 19.70 -7.76
CA ARG A 2 -0.68 20.41 -7.49
C ARG A 2 -1.25 21.18 -8.69
N GLU A 3 -0.43 21.92 -9.42
CA GLU A 3 -0.86 22.63 -10.64
C GLU A 3 -1.35 21.68 -11.74
N LEU A 4 -0.66 20.54 -11.92
CA LEU A 4 -1.09 19.50 -12.86
C LEU A 4 -2.41 18.86 -12.45
N TYR A 5 -2.65 18.68 -11.15
CA TYR A 5 -3.93 18.21 -10.65
C TYR A 5 -5.07 19.19 -10.88
N GLN A 6 -4.85 20.50 -10.71
CA GLN A 6 -5.86 21.51 -11.02
C GLN A 6 -6.22 21.50 -12.52
N LYS A 7 -5.24 21.30 -13.39
CA LYS A 7 -5.44 21.30 -14.84
C LYS A 7 -6.01 19.99 -15.37
N TYR A 8 -5.68 18.86 -14.76
CA TYR A 8 -6.04 17.51 -15.22
C TYR A 8 -6.44 16.59 -14.05
N PRO A 9 -7.53 16.90 -13.32
CA PRO A 9 -7.88 16.21 -12.08
C PRO A 9 -8.31 14.75 -12.27
N SER A 10 -8.72 14.38 -13.49
CA SER A 10 -9.19 13.04 -13.83
C SER A 10 -8.16 12.21 -14.61
N TYR A 11 -6.93 12.72 -14.78
CA TYR A 11 -5.91 11.98 -15.52
C TYR A 11 -5.21 10.98 -14.59
N HIS A 12 -5.23 9.68 -14.96
CA HIS A 12 -4.74 8.61 -14.07
C HIS A 12 -3.28 8.82 -13.65
N THR A 13 -2.40 9.32 -14.53
CA THR A 13 -1.00 9.62 -14.20
C THR A 13 -0.87 10.74 -13.16
N VAL A 14 -1.76 11.74 -13.22
CA VAL A 14 -1.77 12.85 -12.28
C VAL A 14 -2.32 12.39 -10.92
N LEU A 15 -3.38 11.59 -10.91
CA LEU A 15 -3.90 10.97 -9.70
C LEU A 15 -2.88 10.03 -9.05
N TYR A 16 -2.21 9.19 -9.84
CA TYR A 16 -1.14 8.31 -9.37
C TYR A 16 0.01 9.10 -8.75
N GLY A 17 0.50 10.15 -9.43
CA GLY A 17 1.57 10.98 -8.88
C GLY A 17 1.18 11.70 -7.58
N MET A 18 -0.09 12.10 -7.42
CA MET A 18 -0.59 12.65 -6.15
C MET A 18 -0.54 11.59 -5.05
N GLY A 19 -0.95 10.36 -5.36
CA GLY A 19 -0.84 9.23 -4.44
C GLY A 19 0.61 8.95 -4.01
N VAL A 20 1.56 8.95 -4.96
CA VAL A 20 3.00 8.81 -4.66
C VAL A 20 3.48 9.96 -3.75
N CYS A 21 3.09 11.20 -4.03
CA CYS A 21 3.46 12.33 -3.18
C CYS A 21 2.91 12.21 -1.75
N CYS A 22 1.68 11.71 -1.58
CA CYS A 22 1.11 11.46 -0.25
C CYS A 22 1.84 10.31 0.47
N ALA A 23 2.16 9.22 -0.24
CA ALA A 23 2.89 8.09 0.32
C ALA A 23 4.30 8.48 0.79
N LEU A 24 5.01 9.34 0.05
CA LEU A 24 6.31 9.89 0.45
C LEU A 24 6.24 10.83 1.67
N GLN A 25 5.04 11.26 2.06
CA GLN A 25 4.78 12.06 3.27
C GLN A 25 4.19 11.22 4.40
N ASP A 26 4.23 9.89 4.29
CA ASP A 26 3.63 8.92 5.21
C ASP A 26 2.11 9.09 5.41
N LYS A 27 1.44 9.75 4.45
CA LYS A 27 -0.02 9.92 4.44
C LYS A 27 -0.67 8.79 3.66
N PHE A 28 -0.63 7.59 4.23
CA PHE A 28 -0.97 6.37 3.50
C PHE A 28 -2.45 6.28 3.13
N GLU A 29 -3.37 6.75 3.98
CA GLU A 29 -4.81 6.80 3.68
C GLU A 29 -5.09 7.72 2.48
N GLU A 30 -4.54 8.93 2.49
CA GLU A 30 -4.66 9.85 1.35
C GLU A 30 -4.05 9.27 0.08
N ALA A 31 -2.90 8.58 0.20
CA ALA A 31 -2.26 7.92 -0.93
C ALA A 31 -3.18 6.86 -1.54
N ILE A 32 -3.80 6.01 -0.71
CA ILE A 32 -4.76 4.99 -1.12
C ILE A 32 -5.96 5.61 -1.83
N GLU A 33 -6.49 6.73 -1.33
CA GLU A 33 -7.59 7.46 -1.98
C GLU A 33 -7.22 7.90 -3.41
N PHE A 34 -6.03 8.47 -3.58
CA PHE A 34 -5.55 8.91 -4.90
C PHE A 34 -5.25 7.75 -5.83
N PHE A 35 -4.62 6.69 -5.35
CA PHE A 35 -4.39 5.49 -6.14
C PHE A 35 -5.70 4.82 -6.55
N ARG A 36 -6.70 4.76 -5.66
CA ARG A 36 -8.02 4.24 -5.98
C ARG A 36 -8.69 5.04 -7.10
N LYS A 37 -8.61 6.38 -7.02
CA LYS A 37 -9.08 7.25 -8.12
C LYS A 37 -8.32 6.97 -9.41
N ALA A 38 -7.01 6.77 -9.36
CA ALA A 38 -6.20 6.47 -10.54
C ALA A 38 -6.63 5.14 -11.21
N VAL A 39 -6.82 4.07 -10.43
CA VAL A 39 -7.26 2.76 -10.97
C VAL A 39 -8.73 2.76 -11.40
N ASN A 40 -9.57 3.62 -10.85
CA ASN A 40 -10.94 3.80 -11.36
C ASN A 40 -10.95 4.41 -12.77
N VAL A 41 -9.99 5.27 -13.09
CA VAL A 41 -9.84 5.85 -14.43
C VAL A 41 -9.11 4.88 -15.37
N PHE A 42 -8.04 4.25 -14.88
CA PHE A 42 -7.26 3.28 -15.65
C PHE A 42 -7.00 2.01 -14.81
N PRO A 43 -7.90 0.99 -14.93
CA PRO A 43 -7.84 -0.21 -14.09
C PRO A 43 -6.57 -1.05 -14.21
N TYR A 44 -5.88 -0.95 -15.34
CA TYR A 44 -4.67 -1.72 -15.65
C TYR A 44 -3.37 -1.04 -15.18
N LEU A 45 -3.46 -0.03 -14.31
CA LEU A 45 -2.28 0.63 -13.75
C LEU A 45 -1.63 -0.22 -12.66
N THR A 46 -0.79 -1.18 -13.07
CA THR A 46 -0.12 -2.14 -12.18
C THR A 46 0.65 -1.45 -11.06
N GLU A 47 1.36 -0.35 -11.35
CA GLU A 47 2.12 0.42 -10.35
C GLU A 47 1.21 1.03 -9.26
N ALA A 48 -0.01 1.44 -9.60
CA ALA A 48 -0.94 1.99 -8.62
C ALA A 48 -1.46 0.89 -7.67
N HIS A 49 -1.81 -0.29 -8.18
CA HIS A 49 -2.18 -1.43 -7.32
C HIS A 49 -1.03 -1.88 -6.43
N PHE A 50 0.20 -1.91 -6.95
CA PHE A 50 1.38 -2.24 -6.15
C PHE A 50 1.60 -1.23 -5.01
N ASN A 51 1.57 0.07 -5.32
CA ASN A 51 1.76 1.11 -4.31
C ASN A 51 0.60 1.18 -3.31
N MET A 52 -0.64 0.85 -3.72
CA MET A 52 -1.75 0.66 -2.78
C MET A 52 -1.46 -0.47 -1.81
N ALA A 53 -0.96 -1.61 -2.29
CA ALA A 53 -0.58 -2.73 -1.42
C ALA A 53 0.49 -2.30 -0.41
N MET A 54 1.51 -1.57 -0.86
CA MET A 54 2.56 -1.05 0.03
C MET A 54 2.01 -0.07 1.07
N ALA A 55 1.10 0.82 0.69
CA ALA A 55 0.44 1.73 1.64
C ALA A 55 -0.43 0.95 2.66
N TYR A 56 -1.17 -0.07 2.22
CA TYR A 56 -1.92 -0.94 3.14
C TYR A 56 -1.01 -1.72 4.10
N ILE A 57 0.21 -2.12 3.68
CA ILE A 57 1.19 -2.73 4.60
C ILE A 57 1.54 -1.76 5.73
N GLN A 58 1.78 -0.49 5.41
CA GLN A 58 2.12 0.52 6.43
C GLN A 58 0.96 0.76 7.41
N LEU A 59 -0.28 0.63 6.95
CA LEU A 59 -1.48 0.73 7.77
C LEU A 59 -1.89 -0.57 8.47
N GLY A 60 -1.19 -1.68 8.22
CA GLY A 60 -1.55 -2.99 8.76
C GLY A 60 -2.85 -3.59 8.20
N ASP A 61 -3.39 -3.05 7.10
CA ASP A 61 -4.62 -3.57 6.47
C ASP A 61 -4.31 -4.75 5.56
N ILE A 62 -4.24 -5.93 6.18
CA ILE A 62 -3.94 -7.20 5.50
C ILE A 62 -4.92 -7.50 4.36
N ALA A 63 -6.21 -7.15 4.52
CA ALA A 63 -7.21 -7.39 3.48
C ALA A 63 -6.95 -6.52 2.24
N GLY A 64 -6.61 -5.24 2.47
CA GLY A 64 -6.20 -4.30 1.43
C GLY A 64 -4.94 -4.75 0.68
N VAL A 65 -3.94 -5.26 1.41
CA VAL A 65 -2.69 -5.81 0.84
C VAL A 65 -3.00 -6.97 -0.10
N VAL A 66 -3.73 -7.99 0.38
CA VAL A 66 -4.04 -9.20 -0.39
C VAL A 66 -4.81 -8.85 -1.66
N LYS A 67 -5.83 -7.97 -1.55
CA LYS A 67 -6.62 -7.55 -2.70
C LYS A 67 -5.76 -6.85 -3.75
N SER A 68 -4.91 -5.93 -3.33
CA SER A 68 -4.12 -5.10 -4.23
C SER A 68 -3.01 -5.91 -4.93
N PHE A 69 -2.30 -6.79 -4.21
CA PHE A 69 -1.31 -7.68 -4.85
C PHE A 69 -1.93 -8.72 -5.79
N ARG A 70 -3.14 -9.22 -5.49
CA ARG A 70 -3.87 -10.08 -6.44
C ARG A 70 -4.17 -9.35 -7.74
N GLU A 71 -4.53 -8.07 -7.68
CA GLU A 71 -4.73 -7.27 -8.89
C GLU A 71 -3.42 -7.07 -9.66
N VAL A 72 -2.28 -6.83 -9.00
CA VAL A 72 -0.96 -6.79 -9.66
C VAL A 72 -0.68 -8.08 -10.43
N ILE A 73 -0.92 -9.24 -9.80
CA ILE A 73 -0.69 -10.56 -10.41
C ILE A 73 -1.69 -10.80 -11.56
N ARG A 74 -2.95 -10.39 -11.40
CA ARG A 74 -4.02 -10.58 -12.39
C ARG A 74 -3.79 -9.72 -13.64
N ILE A 75 -3.41 -8.46 -13.46
CA ILE A 75 -3.17 -7.51 -14.55
C ILE A 75 -1.85 -7.86 -15.26
N GLY A 76 -0.82 -8.22 -14.50
CA GLY A 76 0.51 -8.49 -15.03
C GLY A 76 1.22 -7.21 -15.48
N GLY A 77 2.08 -7.34 -16.49
CA GLY A 77 2.91 -6.26 -17.02
C GLY A 77 4.38 -6.48 -16.65
N ARG A 78 4.96 -5.60 -15.84
CA ARG A 78 6.36 -5.74 -15.40
C ARG A 78 6.53 -7.00 -14.56
N GLU A 79 7.31 -7.95 -15.07
CA GLU A 79 7.57 -9.23 -14.42
C GLU A 79 8.12 -9.05 -13.00
N GLU A 80 9.03 -8.09 -12.81
CA GLU A 80 9.59 -7.72 -11.50
C GLU A 80 8.51 -7.38 -10.45
N LEU A 81 7.50 -6.59 -10.81
CA LEU A 81 6.43 -6.21 -9.87
C LEU A 81 5.52 -7.40 -9.55
N VAL A 82 5.28 -8.27 -10.53
CA VAL A 82 4.46 -9.46 -10.36
C VAL A 82 5.17 -10.46 -9.45
N ASP A 83 6.46 -10.68 -9.64
CA ASP A 83 7.24 -11.59 -8.82
C ASP A 83 7.37 -11.08 -7.38
N GLU A 84 7.61 -9.78 -7.21
CA GLU A 84 7.64 -9.16 -5.88
C GLU A 84 6.27 -9.25 -5.19
N ALA A 85 5.17 -9.01 -5.92
CA ALA A 85 3.82 -9.17 -5.38
C ALA A 85 3.53 -10.62 -4.95
N ARG A 86 3.95 -11.62 -5.75
CA ARG A 86 3.81 -13.04 -5.40
C ARG A 86 4.61 -13.39 -4.16
N LYS A 87 5.87 -12.94 -4.09
CA LYS A 87 6.74 -13.18 -2.95
C LYS A 87 6.13 -12.61 -1.66
N ARG A 88 5.75 -11.32 -1.68
CA ARG A 88 5.13 -10.65 -0.53
C ARG A 88 3.82 -11.30 -0.10
N LEU A 89 3.00 -11.73 -1.05
CA LEU A 89 1.76 -12.44 -0.73
C LEU A 89 2.04 -13.79 -0.08
N GLY A 90 3.03 -14.55 -0.57
CA GLY A 90 3.45 -15.82 0.02
C GLY A 90 4.03 -15.65 1.42
N ASP A 91 4.84 -14.61 1.66
CA ASP A 91 5.39 -14.30 2.98
C ASP A 91 4.27 -13.90 3.97
N LEU A 92 3.29 -13.13 3.50
CA LEU A 92 2.11 -12.77 4.29
C LEU A 92 1.24 -13.98 4.61
N GLU A 93 1.03 -14.89 3.66
CA GLU A 93 0.28 -16.13 3.89
C GLU A 93 0.97 -17.03 4.91
N LYS A 94 2.30 -17.15 4.86
CA LYS A 94 3.09 -17.86 5.88
C LYS A 94 2.95 -17.21 7.24
N MET A 95 3.13 -15.90 7.33
CA MET A 95 2.97 -15.14 8.57
C MET A 95 1.58 -15.33 9.16
N VAL A 96 0.52 -15.21 8.34
CA VAL A 96 -0.85 -15.48 8.78
C VAL A 96 -1.01 -16.94 9.21
N ASN A 97 -0.42 -17.92 8.52
CA ASN A 97 -0.52 -19.33 8.86
C ASN A 97 0.25 -19.72 10.14
N GLU A 98 1.40 -19.09 10.40
CA GLU A 98 2.10 -19.17 11.69
C GLU A 98 1.27 -18.52 12.80
N LEU A 99 0.56 -17.45 12.47
CA LEU A 99 -0.35 -16.75 13.37
C LEU A 99 -1.72 -17.43 13.48
N LYS A 100 -2.08 -18.41 12.62
CA LYS A 100 -3.33 -19.22 12.68
C LYS A 100 -3.40 -20.12 13.92
N GLY A 101 -2.43 -20.06 14.83
CA GLY A 101 -2.71 -20.31 16.25
C GLY A 101 -3.77 -19.36 16.84
N PHE A 102 -4.11 -18.27 16.15
CA PHE A 102 -5.07 -17.23 16.46
C PHE A 102 -5.87 -16.84 15.19
N SER A 103 -7.16 -16.55 15.33
CA SER A 103 -8.04 -16.30 14.16
C SER A 103 -7.78 -14.92 13.50
N LEU A 104 -8.10 -14.76 12.21
CA LEU A 104 -8.02 -13.45 11.50
C LEU A 104 -8.82 -12.35 12.22
N ASP A 105 -9.93 -12.72 12.87
CA ASP A 105 -10.76 -11.82 13.67
C ASP A 105 -10.03 -11.35 14.93
N THR A 106 -9.30 -12.28 15.58
CA THR A 106 -8.41 -12.00 16.71
C THR A 106 -7.27 -11.08 16.29
N MET A 107 -6.71 -11.24 15.10
CA MET A 107 -5.62 -10.39 14.60
C MET A 107 -6.08 -8.97 14.27
N SER A 108 -7.22 -8.80 13.60
CA SER A 108 -7.80 -7.47 13.37
C SER A 108 -8.12 -6.77 14.68
N THR A 109 -8.61 -7.52 15.67
CA THR A 109 -8.88 -7.01 17.02
C THR A 109 -7.59 -6.64 17.75
N ILE A 110 -6.56 -7.49 17.71
CA ILE A 110 -5.26 -7.22 18.36
C ILE A 110 -4.64 -5.95 17.78
N VAL A 111 -4.53 -5.86 16.44
CA VAL A 111 -3.96 -4.68 15.75
C VAL A 111 -4.74 -3.41 16.09
N LYS A 112 -6.08 -3.46 16.12
CA LYS A 112 -6.91 -2.30 16.51
C LYS A 112 -6.86 -1.96 18.00
N SER A 113 -6.50 -2.93 18.85
CA SER A 113 -6.40 -2.77 20.31
C SER A 113 -5.00 -2.39 20.79
N MET A 114 -4.01 -2.44 19.90
CA MET A 114 -2.68 -1.91 20.19
C MET A 114 -2.82 -0.38 20.30
N PRO A 115 -2.38 0.23 21.42
CA PRO A 115 -2.28 1.68 21.45
C PRO A 115 -1.32 2.10 20.34
N GLU A 116 -1.75 3.05 19.51
CA GLU A 116 -0.89 3.72 18.53
C GLU A 116 0.47 4.00 19.19
N PRO A 117 1.59 3.57 18.58
CA PRO A 117 2.90 3.77 19.17
C PRO A 117 3.05 5.25 19.50
N SER A 118 3.15 5.55 20.79
CA SER A 118 3.08 6.91 21.33
C SER A 118 4.28 7.79 20.94
N GLN A 119 5.15 7.32 20.05
CA GLN A 119 6.25 8.05 19.42
C GLN A 119 6.51 7.50 18.02
N PRO A 120 6.75 8.36 17.01
CA PRO A 120 7.23 7.92 15.72
C PRO A 120 8.63 7.30 15.86
N TRP A 121 8.84 6.17 15.17
CA TRP A 121 10.12 5.47 15.07
C TRP A 121 11.26 6.45 14.71
N ARG A 122 12.12 6.81 15.67
CA ARG A 122 13.42 7.45 15.39
C ARG A 122 14.48 6.37 15.24
N GLY A 123 14.48 5.68 14.10
CA GLY A 123 15.49 4.68 13.77
C GLY A 123 16.30 5.08 12.54
N GLY A 124 17.49 5.66 12.76
CA GLY A 124 18.53 5.76 11.73
C GLY A 124 18.84 7.17 11.24
N ASN A 125 19.31 8.06 12.12
CA ASN A 125 20.11 9.22 11.68
C ASN A 125 21.53 9.06 12.22
N SER A 126 22.32 8.23 11.54
CA SER A 126 23.78 8.27 11.62
C SER A 126 24.29 8.94 10.35
N HIS A 127 24.49 10.26 10.41
CA HIS A 127 25.67 10.97 9.88
C HIS A 127 25.54 12.49 10.10
N ARG A 128 26.70 13.10 10.43
CA ARG A 128 26.99 14.45 10.96
C ARG A 128 26.96 14.50 12.50
N GLN A 129 28.06 14.73 13.21
CA GLN A 129 29.34 15.38 12.86
C GLN A 129 30.54 14.52 13.27
#